data_AF-A0A160PGR5-F1
#
_entry.id   AF-A0A160PGR5-F1
#
_cell.length_a   1.000
_cell.length_b   1.000
_cell.length_c   1.000
_cell.angle_alpha   90.00
_cell.angle_beta   90.00
_cell.angle_gamma   90.00
#
_symmetry.space_group_name_H-M   'P 1'
#
loop_
_entity.id
_entity.type
_entity.pdbx_description
1 polymer ?
#
loop_
_entity_poly.entity_id
_entity_poly.type
_entity_poly.pdbx_seq_one_letter_code
_entity_poly.pdbx_strand_id
1 'polypeptide(L)'
;MLNPSDLASTDWDKLSTGLLALSARRALASRQGERMLQQRFAPVAEGEHRIAPHDFPAVEEDLGEMDRESALLAQTAHALALVRRLARDEQSGRPAPVESHTEARSPSARNLIARAFAALTSSRNGGAA
;
A
#
# COMPACT_ATOMS: atom_id res chain seq x y z
N MET A 1 -10.94 -9.35 19.20
CA MET A 1 -11.90 -9.01 18.12
C MET A 1 -11.94 -7.50 18.02
N LEU A 2 -11.70 -6.90 16.85
CA LEU A 2 -11.89 -5.45 16.68
C LEU A 2 -13.39 -5.16 16.75
N ASN A 3 -13.80 -4.28 17.66
CA ASN A 3 -15.20 -3.91 17.81
C ASN A 3 -15.55 -2.88 16.71
N PRO A 4 -16.69 -2.96 16.01
CA PRO A 4 -17.11 -1.95 15.03
C PRO A 4 -17.12 -0.51 15.59
N SER A 5 -17.32 -0.35 16.90
CA SER A 5 -17.20 0.92 17.61
C SER A 5 -15.78 1.49 17.59
N ASP A 6 -14.76 0.63 17.73
CA ASP A 6 -13.35 1.03 17.68
C ASP A 6 -12.98 1.49 16.27
N LEU A 7 -13.50 0.81 15.25
CA LEU A 7 -13.34 1.18 13.84
C LEU A 7 -14.07 2.51 13.53
N ALA A 8 -15.21 2.79 14.14
CA ALA A 8 -15.93 4.05 13.94
C ALA A 8 -15.25 5.26 14.60
N SER A 9 -14.53 5.04 15.71
CA SER A 9 -13.77 6.09 16.42
C SER A 9 -12.41 6.41 15.78
N THR A 10 -11.95 5.57 14.86
CA THR A 10 -10.65 5.71 14.21
C THR A 10 -10.70 6.77 13.11
N ASP A 11 -9.79 7.75 13.14
CA ASP A 11 -9.69 8.81 12.13
C ASP A 11 -8.96 8.31 10.88
N TRP A 12 -9.69 7.56 10.06
CA TRP A 12 -9.19 6.93 8.83
C TRP A 12 -8.62 7.93 7.81
N ASP A 13 -9.12 9.16 7.80
CA ASP A 13 -8.65 10.21 6.88
C ASP A 13 -7.25 10.68 7.26
N LYS A 14 -6.98 10.85 8.55
CA LYS A 14 -5.63 11.15 9.04
C LYS A 14 -4.66 10.01 8.77
N LEU A 15 -5.07 8.76 8.95
CA LEU A 15 -4.24 7.59 8.66
C LEU A 15 -3.89 7.48 7.17
N SER A 16 -4.90 7.57 6.29
CA SER A 16 -4.70 7.54 4.84
C SER A 16 -3.79 8.68 4.37
N THR A 17 -4.06 9.90 4.84
CA THR A 17 -3.25 11.09 4.50
C THR A 17 -1.82 10.96 5.03
N GLY A 18 -1.63 10.41 6.22
CA GLY A 18 -0.31 10.14 6.80
C GLY A 18 0.50 9.14 5.96
N LEU A 19 -0.13 8.06 5.50
CA LEU A 19 0.51 7.06 4.64
C LEU A 19 0.87 7.65 3.26
N LEU A 20 -0.01 8.45 2.66
CA LEU A 20 0.27 9.14 1.40
C LEU A 20 1.41 10.16 1.54
N ALA A 21 1.44 10.92 2.63
CA ALA A 21 2.52 11.87 2.92
C ALA A 21 3.87 11.16 3.15
N LEU A 22 3.86 9.98 3.77
CA LEU A 22 5.05 9.15 3.94
C LEU A 22 5.54 8.61 2.59
N SER A 23 4.63 8.09 1.76
CA SER A 23 4.92 7.64 0.40
C SER A 23 5.50 8.78 -0.46
N ALA A 24 4.93 9.98 -0.40
CA ALA A 24 5.43 11.14 -1.14
C ALA A 24 6.84 11.58 -0.70
N ARG A 25 7.13 11.57 0.61
CA ARG A 25 8.50 11.86 1.11
C ARG A 25 9.51 10.82 0.63
N ARG A 26 9.10 9.55 0.54
CA ARG A 26 9.95 8.49 -0.01
C ARG A 26 10.16 8.62 -1.50
N ALA A 27 9.18 9.09 -2.26
CA ALA A 27 9.36 9.41 -3.67
C ALA A 27 10.42 10.51 -3.89
N LEU A 28 10.52 11.50 -2.99
CA LEU A 28 11.60 12.50 -3.04
C LEU A 28 12.97 11.87 -2.77
N ALA A 29 13.07 10.98 -1.80
CA ALA A 29 14.31 10.27 -1.49
C ALA A 29 14.71 9.28 -2.62
N SER A 30 13.74 8.63 -3.27
CA SER A 30 13.97 7.77 -4.45
C SER A 30 14.56 8.58 -5.61
N ARG A 31 14.00 9.77 -5.93
CA ARG A 31 14.60 10.69 -6.93
C ARG A 31 16.02 11.13 -6.59
N GLN A 32 16.34 11.29 -5.31
CA GLN A 32 17.70 11.62 -4.89
C GLN A 32 18.64 10.44 -5.11
N GLY A 33 18.22 9.21 -4.78
CA GLY A 33 18.99 8.01 -5.09
C GLY A 33 19.14 7.75 -6.60
N GLU A 34 18.12 8.03 -7.41
CA GLU A 34 18.24 7.95 -8.88
C GLU A 34 19.33 8.89 -9.41
N ARG A 35 19.40 10.13 -8.90
CA ARG A 35 20.48 11.07 -9.24
C ARG A 35 21.85 10.56 -8.80
N MET A 36 21.90 9.91 -7.63
CA MET A 36 23.10 9.23 -7.13
C MET A 36 23.57 8.13 -8.09
N LEU A 37 22.67 7.30 -8.62
CA LEU A 37 23.00 6.29 -9.63
C LEU A 37 23.45 6.90 -10.97
N GLN A 38 22.89 8.04 -11.37
CA GLN A 38 23.30 8.74 -12.59
C GLN A 38 24.77 9.17 -12.59
N GLN A 39 25.39 9.32 -11.41
CA GLN A 39 26.83 9.58 -11.28
C GLN A 39 27.71 8.49 -11.93
N ARG A 40 27.17 7.28 -12.13
CA ARG A 40 27.87 6.19 -12.83
C ARG A 40 28.12 6.49 -14.32
N PHE A 41 27.28 7.34 -14.91
CA PHE A 41 27.26 7.61 -16.35
C PHE A 41 27.49 9.09 -16.70
N ALA A 42 27.36 9.99 -15.73
CA ALA A 42 27.52 11.43 -15.92
C ALA A 42 28.53 12.02 -14.92
N PRO A 43 29.25 13.08 -15.30
CA PRO A 43 30.15 13.77 -14.40
C PRO A 43 29.38 14.42 -13.24
N VAL A 44 29.91 14.26 -12.03
CA VAL A 44 29.34 14.82 -10.79
C VAL A 44 29.61 16.32 -10.71
N ALA A 45 28.59 17.12 -10.41
CA ALA A 45 28.72 18.57 -10.27
C ALA A 45 29.61 18.97 -9.07
N GLU A 46 30.20 20.17 -9.12
CA GLU A 46 30.98 20.68 -7.98
C GLU A 46 30.10 20.81 -6.73
N GLY A 47 30.53 20.18 -5.63
CA GLY A 47 29.84 20.20 -4.34
C GLY A 47 28.89 19.02 -4.08
N GLU A 48 28.68 18.13 -5.05
CA GLU A 48 27.89 16.90 -4.84
C GLU A 48 28.73 15.77 -4.22
N HIS A 49 28.10 14.97 -3.36
CA HIS A 49 28.72 13.79 -2.76
C HIS A 49 29.03 12.74 -3.85
N ARG A 50 30.28 12.29 -3.92
CA ARG A 50 30.72 11.24 -4.85
C ARG A 50 30.60 9.87 -4.22
N ILE A 51 29.90 8.98 -4.92
CA ILE A 51 29.74 7.58 -4.54
C ILE A 51 30.91 6.78 -5.08
N ALA A 52 31.50 5.91 -4.25
CA ALA A 52 32.56 5.04 -4.73
C ALA A 52 31.97 3.95 -5.64
N PRO A 53 32.71 3.47 -6.67
CA PRO A 53 32.20 2.48 -7.61
C PRO A 53 31.63 1.20 -6.98
N HIS A 54 32.10 0.82 -5.79
CA HIS A 54 31.65 -0.38 -5.07
C HIS A 54 30.37 -0.16 -4.24
N ASP A 55 29.96 1.08 -4.01
CA ASP A 55 28.76 1.41 -3.22
C ASP A 55 27.51 1.48 -4.10
N PHE A 56 27.65 1.60 -5.43
CA PHE A 56 26.51 1.66 -6.36
C PHE A 56 25.53 0.48 -6.23
N PRO A 57 25.98 -0.79 -6.10
CA PRO A 57 25.05 -1.90 -5.90
C PRO A 57 24.19 -1.77 -4.64
N ALA A 58 24.74 -1.24 -3.54
CA ALA A 58 23.98 -1.01 -2.31
C ALA A 58 22.92 0.09 -2.52
N VAL A 59 23.28 1.16 -3.23
CA VAL A 59 22.33 2.23 -3.58
C VAL A 59 21.22 1.73 -4.51
N GLU A 60 21.53 0.84 -5.47
CA GLU A 60 20.52 0.20 -6.34
C GLU A 60 19.55 -0.68 -5.53
N GLU A 61 20.07 -1.44 -4.56
CA GLU A 61 19.26 -2.30 -3.68
C GLU A 61 18.33 -1.48 -2.77
N ASP A 62 18.88 -0.48 -2.08
CA ASP A 62 18.13 0.40 -1.17
C ASP A 62 17.00 1.13 -1.91
N LEU A 63 17.24 1.60 -3.13
CA LEU A 63 16.21 2.21 -3.98
C LEU A 63 15.11 1.22 -4.34
N GLY A 64 15.48 0.00 -4.72
CA GLY A 64 14.53 -1.06 -5.03
C GLY A 64 13.65 -1.43 -3.84
N GLU A 65 14.20 -1.43 -2.63
CA GLU A 65 13.44 -1.65 -1.39
C GLU A 65 12.50 -0.48 -1.10
N MET A 66 13.00 0.75 -1.18
CA MET A 66 12.19 1.96 -0.97
C MET A 66 11.01 2.06 -1.92
N ASP A 67 11.17 1.70 -3.19
CA ASP A 67 10.08 1.69 -4.17
C ASP A 67 9.02 0.64 -3.83
N ARG A 68 9.44 -0.58 -3.44
CA ARG A 68 8.50 -1.63 -2.99
C ARG A 68 7.71 -1.19 -1.77
N GLU A 69 8.38 -0.66 -0.76
CA GLU A 69 7.71 -0.19 0.46
C GLU A 69 6.79 1.00 0.17
N SER A 70 7.18 1.90 -0.72
CA SER A 70 6.35 3.04 -1.14
C SER A 70 5.07 2.58 -1.85
N ALA A 71 5.16 1.54 -2.68
CA ALA A 71 4.01 0.91 -3.31
C ALA A 71 3.09 0.26 -2.26
N LEU A 72 3.64 -0.45 -1.28
CA LEU A 72 2.87 -1.05 -0.17
C LEU A 72 2.13 0.01 0.66
N LEU A 73 2.79 1.14 0.97
CA LEU A 73 2.16 2.25 1.69
C LEU A 73 0.98 2.85 0.91
N ALA A 74 1.15 3.06 -0.39
CA ALA A 74 0.08 3.58 -1.26
C ALA A 74 -1.10 2.59 -1.37
N GLN A 75 -0.82 1.30 -1.55
CA GLN A 75 -1.83 0.25 -1.55
C GLN A 75 -2.59 0.18 -0.21
N THR A 76 -1.86 0.30 0.90
CA THR A 76 -2.45 0.32 2.25
C THR A 76 -3.36 1.54 2.43
N ALA A 77 -2.93 2.73 2.00
CA ALA A 77 -3.77 3.93 2.05
C ALA A 77 -5.06 3.76 1.24
N HIS A 78 -4.99 3.13 0.07
CA HIS A 78 -6.16 2.83 -0.75
C HIS A 78 -7.10 1.82 -0.07
N ALA A 79 -6.56 0.76 0.53
CA ALA A 79 -7.34 -0.22 1.28
C ALA A 79 -8.07 0.42 2.47
N LEU A 80 -7.42 1.32 3.22
CA LEU A 80 -8.04 2.06 4.32
C LEU A 80 -9.18 2.96 3.84
N ALA A 81 -9.01 3.63 2.70
CA ALA A 81 -10.07 4.44 2.11
C ALA A 81 -11.30 3.59 1.71
N LEU A 82 -11.08 2.39 1.18
CA LEU A 82 -12.15 1.44 0.83
C LEU A 82 -12.88 0.93 2.07
N VAL A 83 -12.15 0.52 3.13
CA VAL A 83 -12.75 0.08 4.40
C VAL A 83 -13.64 1.17 4.98
N ARG A 84 -13.20 2.44 4.96
CA ARG A 84 -14.01 3.57 5.41
C ARG A 84 -15.30 3.71 4.60
N ARG A 85 -15.23 3.59 3.28
CA ARG A 85 -16.41 3.69 2.40
C ARG A 85 -17.41 2.58 2.74
N LEU A 86 -16.94 1.34 2.89
CA LEU A 86 -17.78 0.20 3.27
C LEU A 86 -18.42 0.39 4.66
N ALA A 87 -17.65 0.83 5.66
CA ALA A 87 -18.17 1.08 7.01
C ALA A 87 -19.23 2.19 7.03
N ARG A 88 -19.07 3.22 6.18
CA ARG A 88 -20.07 4.30 6.03
C ARG A 88 -21.32 3.81 5.32
N ASP A 89 -21.18 2.98 4.29
CA ASP A 89 -22.30 2.40 3.56
C ASP A 89 -23.14 1.49 4.47
N GLU A 90 -22.49 0.61 5.26
CA GLU A 90 -23.15 -0.25 6.26
C GLU A 90 -23.93 0.55 7.32
N GLN A 91 -23.33 1.63 7.84
CA GLN A 91 -24.01 2.50 8.83
C GLN A 91 -25.16 3.31 8.22
N SER A 92 -25.13 3.59 6.92
CA SER A 92 -26.16 4.39 6.23
C SER A 92 -27.38 3.58 5.78
N GLY A 93 -27.32 2.24 5.85
CA GLY A 93 -28.37 1.35 5.33
C GLY A 93 -28.56 1.43 3.81
N ARG A 94 -27.72 2.18 3.09
CA ARG A 94 -27.72 2.17 1.62
C ARG A 94 -26.88 0.98 1.15
N PRO A 95 -27.40 0.15 0.22
CA PRO A 95 -26.57 -0.87 -0.40
C PRO A 95 -25.36 -0.19 -1.05
N ALA A 96 -24.16 -0.70 -0.77
CA ALA A 96 -22.92 -0.19 -1.34
C ALA A 96 -23.10 -0.04 -2.85
N PRO A 97 -22.74 1.11 -3.45
CA PRO A 97 -22.89 1.31 -4.87
C PRO A 97 -22.09 0.22 -5.58
N VAL A 98 -22.80 -0.65 -6.30
CA VAL A 98 -22.18 -1.61 -7.20
C VAL A 98 -21.45 -0.77 -8.23
N GLU A 99 -20.13 -0.67 -8.11
CA GLU A 99 -19.31 -0.09 -9.17
C GLU A 99 -19.62 -0.92 -10.41
N SER A 100 -20.38 -0.32 -11.32
CA SER A 100 -20.68 -0.84 -12.64
C SER A 100 -19.42 -0.76 -13.50
N HIS A 101 -18.34 -1.37 -13.04
CA HIS A 101 -17.33 -1.88 -13.94
C HIS A 101 -17.93 -3.14 -14.54
N THR A 102 -18.57 -2.94 -15.68
CA THR A 102 -18.92 -3.94 -16.66
C THR A 102 -17.63 -4.55 -17.22
N GLU A 103 -16.86 -5.23 -16.38
CA GLU A 103 -15.95 -6.26 -16.82
C GLU A 103 -16.56 -7.58 -16.38
N ALA A 104 -16.72 -8.48 -17.33
CA ALA A 104 -17.19 -9.83 -17.10
C ALA A 104 -16.25 -10.53 -16.11
N ARG A 105 -16.49 -10.36 -14.80
CA ARG A 105 -15.79 -11.09 -13.75
C ARG A 105 -16.04 -12.57 -13.98
N SER A 106 -15.00 -13.27 -14.43
CA SER A 106 -15.09 -14.71 -14.65
C SER A 106 -15.53 -15.39 -13.35
N PRO A 107 -16.35 -16.46 -13.43
CA PRO A 107 -16.86 -17.18 -12.25
C PRO A 107 -15.74 -17.66 -11.30
N SER A 108 -14.52 -17.81 -11.82
CA SER A 108 -13.31 -18.15 -11.08
C SER A 108 -12.94 -17.11 -10.02
N ALA A 109 -13.07 -15.81 -10.33
CA ALA A 109 -12.72 -14.74 -9.39
C ALA A 109 -13.70 -14.67 -8.20
N ARG A 110 -14.99 -14.95 -8.45
CA ARG A 110 -16.01 -15.04 -7.39
C ARG A 110 -15.72 -16.20 -6.43
N ASN A 111 -15.30 -17.34 -6.98
CA ASN A 111 -14.92 -18.51 -6.17
C ASN A 111 -13.63 -18.27 -5.36
N LEU A 112 -12.69 -17.49 -5.89
CA LEU A 112 -11.44 -17.17 -5.19
C LEU A 112 -11.69 -16.24 -3.99
N ILE A 113 -12.53 -15.23 -4.16
CA ILE A 113 -12.97 -14.34 -3.07
C ILE A 113 -13.77 -15.13 -2.03
N ALA A 114 -14.71 -15.97 -2.45
CA ALA A 114 -15.48 -16.81 -1.54
C ALA A 114 -14.59 -17.77 -0.72
N ARG A 115 -13.57 -18.36 -1.35
CA ARG A 115 -12.58 -19.20 -0.65
C ARG A 115 -11.70 -18.39 0.30
N ALA A 116 -11.28 -17.18 -0.08
CA ALA A 116 -10.50 -16.32 0.79
C ALA A 116 -11.30 -15.92 2.05
N PHE A 117 -12.58 -15.58 1.90
CA PHE A 117 -13.46 -15.33 3.05
C PHE A 117 -13.69 -16.58 3.89
N ALA A 118 -13.90 -17.74 3.28
CA ALA A 118 -14.06 -19.00 4.01
C ALA A 118 -12.79 -19.41 4.77
N ALA A 119 -11.60 -19.16 4.22
CA ALA A 119 -10.33 -19.41 4.90
C ALA A 119 -10.10 -18.44 6.07
N LEU A 120 -10.48 -17.17 5.90
CA LEU A 120 -10.36 -16.15 6.94
C LEU A 120 -11.33 -16.39 8.11
N THR A 121 -12.51 -16.95 7.84
CA THR A 121 -13.51 -17.27 8.88
C THR A 121 -13.29 -18.66 9.50
N SER A 122 -12.76 -19.64 8.77
CA SER A 122 -12.43 -20.97 9.31
C SER A 122 -11.17 -20.96 10.17
N SER A 123 -10.20 -20.09 9.86
CA SER A 123 -8.99 -19.92 10.67
C SER A 123 -9.27 -19.45 12.10
N ARG A 124 -10.47 -18.95 12.40
CA ARG A 124 -10.86 -18.53 13.75
C ARG A 124 -11.50 -19.63 14.60
N ASN A 125 -11.91 -20.76 13.99
CA ASN A 125 -12.55 -21.88 14.69
C ASN A 125 -11.66 -23.13 14.79
N GLY A 126 -10.40 -23.07 14.34
CA GLY A 126 -9.44 -24.17 14.45
C GLY A 126 -8.54 -24.08 15.68
N GLY A 127 -9.13 -23.95 16.87
CA GLY A 127 -8.45 -24.19 18.13
C GLY A 127 -8.55 -25.67 18.50
N ALA A 128 -7.39 -26.33 18.55
CA ALA A 128 -7.07 -27.59 19.21
C ALA A 128 -8.24 -28.46 19.73
N ALA A 129 -8.44 -29.61 19.09
CA ALA A 129 -8.66 -30.91 19.73
C ALA A 129 -8.11 -32.01 18.81
#